data_AF-A0A7W0KEJ8-F1
#
_entry.id   AF-A0A7W0KEJ8-F1
#
_cell.length_a   1.000
_cell.length_b   1.000
_cell.length_c   1.000
_cell.angle_alpha   90.00
_cell.angle_beta   90.00
_cell.angle_gamma   90.00
#
_symmetry.space_group_name_H-M   'P 1'
#
loop_
_entity.id
_entity.type
_entity.pdbx_description
1 polymer ?
#
loop_
_entity_poly.entity_id
_entity_poly.type
_entity_poly.pdbx_seq_one_letter_code
_entity_poly.pdbx_strand_id
1 'polypeptide(L)'
;MDNNQNTLNLTSGMDVQGSDGEKVGSVQDVQGDYVVVSKGFFFPTDYYIPVSAITSADGDNVYLNVTKDQALNQGWDQVPDTTTTTSQVY
;
A
#
# COMPACT_ATOMS: atom_id res chain seq x y z
N MET A 1 -2.85 20.53 -24.88
CA MET A 1 -3.45 19.18 -24.97
C MET A 1 -2.86 18.45 -23.79
N ASP A 2 -3.36 18.73 -22.60
CA ASP A 2 -2.66 18.32 -21.38
C ASP A 2 -3.71 17.53 -20.61
N ASN A 3 -3.97 16.33 -21.12
CA ASN A 3 -4.76 15.35 -20.39
C ASN A 3 -3.95 15.04 -19.14
N ASN A 4 -4.37 15.67 -18.05
CA ASN A 4 -3.95 15.46 -16.68
C ASN A 4 -4.05 13.96 -16.36
N GLN A 5 -3.04 13.21 -16.77
CA GLN A 5 -2.75 11.93 -16.20
C GLN A 5 -2.14 12.26 -14.86
N ASN A 6 -2.98 12.32 -13.84
CA ASN A 6 -2.57 12.23 -12.45
C ASN A 6 -2.01 10.82 -12.24
N THR A 7 -0.93 10.50 -12.94
CA THR A 7 -0.10 9.33 -12.69
C THR A 7 0.44 9.56 -11.30
N LEU A 8 -0.11 8.83 -10.33
CA LEU A 8 0.49 8.67 -9.02
C LEU A 8 1.94 8.27 -9.30
N ASN A 9 2.87 9.24 -9.20
CA ASN A 9 4.28 9.04 -9.50
C ASN A 9 4.89 8.29 -8.32
N LEU A 10 4.48 7.04 -8.13
CA LEU A 10 4.95 6.17 -7.06
C LEU A 10 6.38 5.77 -7.38
N THR A 11 7.29 6.04 -6.45
CA THR A 11 8.71 5.73 -6.58
C THR A 11 9.17 4.95 -5.34
N SER A 12 10.15 4.07 -5.50
CA SER A 12 10.83 3.43 -4.37
C SER A 12 11.45 4.49 -3.45
N GLY A 13 11.37 4.27 -2.13
CA GLY A 13 11.87 5.19 -1.11
C GLY A 13 10.81 6.12 -0.51
N MET A 14 9.59 6.12 -1.06
CA MET A 14 8.49 6.89 -0.49
C MET A 14 8.03 6.35 0.86
N ASP A 15 7.53 7.23 1.72
CA ASP A 15 6.98 6.86 3.02
C ASP A 15 5.48 6.64 2.95
N VAL A 16 5.03 5.48 3.42
CA VAL A 16 3.62 5.10 3.39
C VAL A 16 2.98 5.43 4.73
N GLN A 17 1.96 6.26 4.69
CA GLN A 17 1.18 6.71 5.83
C GLN A 17 -0.26 6.21 5.72
N GLY A 18 -0.82 5.78 6.84
CA GLY A 18 -2.22 5.45 6.95
C GLY A 18 -3.10 6.70 6.89
N SER A 19 -4.41 6.50 6.78
CA SER A 19 -5.40 7.58 6.87
C SER A 19 -5.47 8.22 8.28
N ASP A 20 -4.87 7.57 9.28
CA ASP A 20 -4.63 8.07 10.64
C ASP A 20 -3.40 9.00 10.73
N GLY A 21 -2.62 9.13 9.66
CA GLY A 21 -1.36 9.86 9.64
C GLY A 21 -0.20 9.10 10.30
N GLU A 22 -0.38 7.82 10.62
CA GLU A 22 0.70 7.00 11.15
C GLU A 22 1.52 6.38 10.01
N LYS A 23 2.86 6.38 10.18
CA LYS A 23 3.76 5.69 9.25
C LYS A 23 3.57 4.18 9.33
N VAL A 24 3.15 3.59 8.23
CA VAL A 24 3.00 2.14 8.03
C VAL A 24 4.35 1.52 7.68
N GLY A 25 5.11 2.16 6.78
CA GLY A 25 6.39 1.67 6.30
C GLY A 25 6.98 2.56 5.21
N SER A 26 7.90 2.01 4.44
CA SER A 26 8.53 2.68 3.30
C SER A 26 8.45 1.80 2.06
N VAL A 27 8.19 2.40 0.89
CA VAL A 27 8.08 1.73 -0.39
C VAL A 27 9.45 1.17 -0.78
N GLN A 28 9.56 -0.15 -0.85
CA GLN A 28 10.71 -0.83 -1.40
C GLN A 28 10.63 -0.92 -2.91
N ASP A 29 9.45 -1.23 -3.44
CA ASP A 29 9.25 -1.44 -4.87
C ASP A 29 7.84 -1.06 -5.30
N VAL A 30 7.69 -0.65 -6.57
CA VAL A 30 6.42 -0.21 -7.14
C VAL A 30 6.09 -1.11 -8.32
N GLN A 31 5.04 -1.92 -8.16
CA GLN A 31 4.47 -2.71 -9.22
C GLN A 31 3.25 -1.97 -9.80
N GLY A 32 2.85 -2.31 -11.03
CA GLY A 32 1.71 -1.65 -11.68
C GLY A 32 0.39 -1.83 -10.93
N ASP A 33 0.22 -2.98 -10.26
CA ASP A 33 -1.02 -3.35 -9.57
C ASP A 33 -0.94 -3.18 -8.04
N TYR A 34 0.26 -3.12 -7.47
CA TYR A 34 0.51 -3.02 -6.02
C TYR A 34 1.89 -2.41 -5.71
N VAL A 35 2.12 -1.97 -4.48
CA VAL A 35 3.42 -1.51 -4.00
C VAL A 35 3.92 -2.40 -2.87
N VAL A 36 5.22 -2.67 -2.85
CA VAL A 36 5.87 -3.42 -1.79
C VAL A 36 6.37 -2.43 -0.75
N VAL A 37 5.88 -2.56 0.47
CA VAL A 37 6.14 -1.65 1.58
C VAL A 37 6.80 -2.42 2.69
N SER A 38 8.03 -2.05 3.05
CA SER A 38 8.72 -2.68 4.16
C SER A 38 8.39 -1.94 5.46
N LYS A 39 7.97 -2.70 6.46
CA LYS A 39 7.67 -2.20 7.80
C LYS A 39 8.77 -2.57 8.77
N GLY A 40 9.23 -1.55 9.50
CA GLY A 40 10.09 -1.72 10.68
C GLY A 40 11.55 -1.92 10.34
N PHE A 41 12.42 -1.44 11.23
CA PHE A 41 13.88 -1.52 11.07
C PHE A 41 14.48 -2.80 11.66
N PHE A 42 13.86 -3.37 12.70
CA PHE A 42 14.38 -4.52 13.45
C PHE A 42 13.87 -5.89 12.96
N PHE A 43 12.64 -5.93 12.43
CA PHE A 43 12.05 -7.12 11.81
C PHE A 43 11.33 -6.66 10.54
N PRO A 44 12.07 -6.43 9.43
CA PRO A 44 11.46 -5.98 8.19
C PRO A 44 10.44 -7.02 7.76
N THR A 45 9.18 -6.59 7.68
CA THR A 45 8.10 -7.37 7.08
C THR A 45 7.65 -6.64 5.85
N ASP A 46 7.60 -7.35 4.73
CA ASP A 46 7.18 -6.80 3.46
C ASP A 46 5.66 -6.93 3.34
N TYR A 47 5.01 -5.80 3.06
CA TYR A 47 3.59 -5.69 2.84
C TYR A 47 3.31 -5.35 1.39
N TYR A 48 2.32 -6.02 0.79
CA TYR A 48 1.92 -5.84 -0.60
C TYR A 48 0.64 -5.03 -0.65
N ILE A 49 0.77 -3.72 -0.78
CA ILE A 49 -0.36 -2.80 -0.72
C ILE A 49 -0.92 -2.59 -2.14
N PRO A 50 -2.17 -2.96 -2.42
CA PRO A 50 -2.75 -2.73 -3.74
C PRO A 50 -2.92 -1.23 -3.99
N VAL A 51 -2.76 -0.80 -5.24
CA VAL A 51 -2.95 0.62 -5.60
C VAL A 51 -4.37 1.13 -5.32
N SER A 52 -5.35 0.22 -5.23
CA SER A 52 -6.72 0.52 -4.81
C SER A 52 -6.86 0.96 -3.35
N ALA A 53 -5.88 0.65 -2.50
CA ALA A 53 -5.82 1.11 -1.12
C ALA A 53 -5.11 2.47 -0.98
N ILE A 54 -4.47 2.96 -2.04
CA ILE A 54 -3.80 4.26 -2.05
C ILE A 54 -4.84 5.34 -2.35
N THR A 55 -4.98 6.30 -1.44
CA THR A 55 -5.85 7.48 -1.63
C THR A 55 -5.17 8.50 -2.55
N SER A 56 -3.91 8.81 -2.25
CA SER A 56 -3.13 9.81 -2.96
C SER A 56 -1.64 9.59 -2.67
N ALA A 57 -0.79 10.11 -3.54
CA ALA A 57 0.63 10.23 -3.30
C ALA A 57 1.02 11.69 -3.51
N ASP A 58 1.78 12.25 -2.58
CA ASP A 58 2.26 13.62 -2.63
C ASP A 58 3.76 13.67 -2.34
N GLY A 59 4.54 14.15 -3.30
CA GLY A 59 6.00 14.16 -3.24
C GLY A 59 6.55 12.78 -2.92
N ASP A 60 7.15 12.66 -1.73
CA ASP A 60 7.75 11.43 -1.21
C ASP A 60 6.85 10.66 -0.22
N ASN A 61 5.58 11.02 -0.10
CA ASN A 61 4.62 10.41 0.83
C ASN A 61 3.44 9.77 0.09
N VAL A 62 3.08 8.55 0.49
CA VAL A 62 1.91 7.83 0.01
C VAL A 62 0.89 7.77 1.13
N TYR A 63 -0.33 8.20 0.84
CA TYR A 63 -1.45 8.17 1.77
C TYR A 63 -2.40 7.03 1.41
N LEU A 64 -2.64 6.14 2.39
CA LEU A 64 -3.60 5.07 2.25
C LEU A 64 -5.01 5.54 2.63
N ASN A 65 -6.02 4.81 2.17
CA ASN A 65 -7.40 5.02 2.58
C ASN A 65 -7.72 4.35 3.94
N VAL A 66 -6.90 3.39 4.34
CA VAL A 66 -6.98 2.67 5.63
C VAL A 66 -5.97 3.19 6.63
N THR A 67 -6.26 3.00 7.92
CA THR A 67 -5.33 3.30 9.00
C THR A 67 -4.16 2.32 9.02
N LYS A 68 -3.09 2.63 9.74
CA LYS A 68 -1.97 1.70 9.91
C LYS A 68 -2.44 0.38 10.51
N ASP A 69 -3.23 0.40 11.58
CA ASP A 69 -3.73 -0.84 12.19
C ASP A 69 -4.56 -1.68 11.20
N GLN A 70 -5.40 -1.04 10.38
CA GLN A 70 -6.16 -1.73 9.34
C GLN A 70 -5.25 -2.31 8.26
N ALA A 71 -4.23 -1.58 7.81
CA ALA A 71 -3.24 -2.08 6.85
C ALA A 71 -2.49 -3.31 7.39
N LEU A 72 -2.20 -3.33 8.69
CA LEU A 72 -1.55 -4.45 9.37
C LEU A 72 -2.47 -5.65 9.57
N ASN A 73 -3.76 -5.42 9.76
CA ASN A 73 -4.76 -6.47 9.92
C ASN A 73 -5.44 -6.87 8.58
N GLN A 74 -5.10 -6.21 7.48
CA GLN A 74 -5.61 -6.51 6.13
C GLN A 74 -5.07 -7.84 5.57
N GLY A 75 -3.98 -8.37 6.14
CA GLY A 75 -3.32 -9.55 5.59
C GLY A 75 -2.45 -9.25 4.36
N TRP A 76 -1.97 -8.01 4.22
CA TRP A 76 -1.03 -7.63 3.16
C TRP A 76 0.40 -8.16 3.39
N ASP A 77 0.63 -8.88 4.49
CA ASP A 77 1.85 -9.64 4.75
C ASP A 77 2.02 -10.85 3.79
N GLN A 78 1.00 -11.12 2.97
CA GLN A 78 1.08 -11.98 1.79
C GLN A 78 0.75 -11.15 0.54
N VAL A 79 1.25 -11.57 -0.62
CA VAL A 79 0.83 -10.98 -1.91
C VAL A 79 -0.68 -11.06 -1.95
N PRO A 80 -1.42 -9.96 -2.24
CA PRO A 80 -2.86 -10.00 -2.29
C PRO A 80 -3.27 -11.00 -3.37
N ASP A 81 -3.65 -12.19 -2.92
CA ASP A 81 -4.43 -13.10 -3.72
C ASP A 81 -5.73 -12.34 -4.01
N THR A 82 -5.89 -11.88 -5.25
CA THR A 82 -7.17 -11.33 -5.74
C THR A 82 -8.31 -12.37 -5.67
N THR A 83 -8.06 -13.55 -5.10
CA THR A 83 -9.03 -14.60 -4.85
C THR A 83 -9.67 -14.44 -3.47
N THR A 84 -10.51 -13.40 -3.34
CA THR A 84 -11.69 -13.57 -2.48
C THR A 84 -12.58 -14.62 -3.14
N THR A 85 -12.40 -15.90 -2.82
CA THR A 85 -13.42 -16.93 -3.05
C THR A 85 -13.78 -17.53 -1.70
N THR A 86 -14.61 -16.77 -1.00
CA THR A 86 -15.83 -17.24 -0.34
C THR A 86 -15.81 -18.70 0.11
N SER A 87 -15.43 -18.92 1.36
CA SER A 87 -15.93 -20.04 2.16
C SER A 87 -17.43 -19.84 2.40
N GLN A 88 -18.27 -20.13 1.39
CA GLN A 88 -19.69 -20.39 1.64
C GLN A 88 -19.88 -21.89 1.79
N VAL A 89 -20.03 -22.23 3.07
CA VAL A 89 -20.62 -23.45 3.59
C VAL A 89 -21.94 -23.73 2.86
N TYR A 90 -22.05 -24.87 2.19
CA TYR A 90 -23.31 -25.60 1.98
C TYR A 90 -23.03 -27.11 1.90
#